data_AF-A0A3A8QXC1-F1
#
_entry.id   AF-A0A3A8QXC1-F1
#
_cell.length_a   1.000
_cell.length_b   1.000
_cell.length_c   1.000
_cell.angle_alpha   90.00
_cell.angle_beta   90.00
_cell.angle_gamma   90.00
#
_symmetry.space_group_name_H-M   'P 1'
#
loop_
_entity.id
_entity.type
_entity.pdbx_description
1 polymer ?
#
loop_
_entity_poly.entity_id
_entity_poly.type
_entity_poly.pdbx_seq_one_letter_code
_entity_poly.pdbx_strand_id
1 'polypeptide(L)'
;MPGALTHWSLPLRVDFDEPGVTLRPLLAKPVFIAWPEVEFVCLTPTMARHPEGWREKTYSFLPKGFRSTLETSGHLWVEFVVRDRRPILARTEGAWTRSWLAGRLRPMLDANDAWKVDQSLIGLDLYRRRLNAPLDDLLDLLARHCRFDLVVHDF
;
A
#
# COMPACT_ATOMS: atom_id res chain seq x y z
N MET A 1 -10.84 22.15 0.44
CA MET A 1 -10.62 20.69 0.40
C MET A 1 -9.15 20.48 0.72
N PRO A 2 -8.78 19.62 1.69
CA PRO A 2 -7.38 19.19 1.77
C PRO A 2 -7.04 18.57 0.42
N GLY A 3 -5.94 18.98 -0.19
CA GLY A 3 -5.48 18.38 -1.45
C GLY A 3 -5.13 16.90 -1.26
N ALA A 4 -4.91 16.19 -2.36
CA ALA A 4 -4.46 14.80 -2.35
C ALA A 4 -3.23 14.60 -1.45
N LEU A 5 -3.23 13.51 -0.67
CA LEU A 5 -2.03 13.07 0.05
C LEU A 5 -1.10 12.42 -0.97
N THR A 6 0.05 13.03 -1.23
CA THR A 6 0.98 12.58 -2.28
C THR A 6 2.28 12.09 -1.66
N HIS A 7 2.67 10.87 -2.04
CA HIS A 7 4.04 10.36 -1.88
C HIS A 7 4.83 10.54 -3.19
N TRP A 8 5.99 11.18 -3.09
CA TRP A 8 6.85 11.46 -4.23
C TRP A 8 8.08 10.55 -4.27
N SER A 9 8.13 9.62 -5.22
CA SER A 9 9.34 8.87 -5.58
C SER A 9 9.61 8.98 -7.07
N LEU A 10 10.88 9.03 -7.47
CA LEU A 10 11.28 9.18 -8.88
C LEU A 10 10.62 8.14 -9.82
N PRO A 11 10.67 6.83 -9.53
CA PRO A 11 10.03 5.84 -10.42
C PRO A 11 8.51 5.81 -10.31
N LEU A 12 7.94 6.35 -9.23
CA LEU A 12 6.52 6.25 -8.92
C LEU A 12 6.09 7.35 -7.95
N ARG A 13 5.22 8.24 -8.41
CA ARG A 13 4.41 9.08 -7.53
C ARG A 13 3.13 8.33 -7.18
N VAL A 14 2.65 8.49 -5.95
CA VAL A 14 1.39 7.90 -5.49
C VAL A 14 0.54 8.99 -4.86
N ASP A 15 -0.69 9.14 -5.34
CA ASP A 15 -1.68 10.02 -4.74
C ASP A 15 -2.74 9.18 -4.03
N PHE A 16 -3.04 9.53 -2.78
CA PHE A 16 -4.09 8.95 -1.97
C PHE A 16 -5.18 9.98 -1.76
N ASP A 17 -6.41 9.62 -2.15
CA ASP A 17 -7.59 10.47 -2.09
C ASP A 17 -8.78 9.70 -1.51
N GLU A 18 -9.86 10.40 -1.21
CA GLU A 18 -11.10 9.79 -0.72
C GLU A 18 -11.69 8.69 -1.63
N PRO A 19 -11.66 8.76 -2.98
CA PRO A 19 -12.18 7.67 -3.81
C PRO A 19 -11.21 6.48 -3.97
N GLY A 20 -9.90 6.66 -3.75
CA GLY A 20 -8.92 5.61 -3.99
C GLY A 20 -7.48 6.08 -4.03
N VAL A 21 -6.63 5.23 -4.61
CA VAL A 21 -5.20 5.48 -4.82
C VAL A 21 -4.88 5.58 -6.31
N THR A 22 -4.10 6.58 -6.69
CA THR A 22 -3.59 6.75 -8.06
C THR A 22 -2.10 6.49 -8.10
N LEU A 23 -1.70 5.46 -8.84
CA LEU A 23 -0.30 5.15 -9.13
C LEU A 23 0.13 5.93 -10.37
N ARG A 24 1.16 6.77 -10.25
CA ARG A 24 1.71 7.59 -11.35
C ARG A 24 3.14 7.17 -11.65
N PRO A 25 3.34 6.09 -12.44
CA PRO A 25 4.67 5.69 -12.89
C PRO A 25 5.27 6.76 -13.81
N LEU A 26 6.60 6.88 -13.81
CA LEU A 26 7.32 7.87 -14.62
C LEU A 26 7.12 7.67 -16.15
N LEU A 27 7.09 6.41 -16.59
CA LEU A 27 7.12 6.03 -18.01
C LEU A 27 5.79 5.41 -18.50
N ALA A 28 4.71 5.53 -17.75
CA ALA A 28 3.42 4.94 -18.09
C ALA A 28 2.26 5.88 -17.67
N LYS A 29 1.04 5.58 -18.13
CA LYS A 29 -0.13 6.39 -17.75
C LYS A 29 -0.47 6.16 -16.27
N PRO A 30 -1.10 7.15 -15.59
CA PRO A 30 -1.66 6.95 -14.26
C PRO A 30 -2.66 5.79 -14.22
N VAL A 31 -2.61 5.01 -13.13
CA VAL A 31 -3.54 3.91 -12.85
C VAL A 31 -4.27 4.21 -11.56
N PHE A 32 -5.60 4.25 -11.61
CA PHE A 32 -6.45 4.43 -10.45
C PHE A 32 -6.97 3.08 -9.92
N ILE A 33 -6.93 2.92 -8.60
CA ILE A 33 -7.47 1.77 -7.85
C ILE A 33 -8.40 2.34 -6.79
N ALA A 34 -9.69 2.02 -6.89
CA ALA A 34 -10.70 2.48 -5.94
C ALA A 34 -10.61 1.68 -4.64
N TRP A 35 -10.96 2.29 -3.51
CA TRP A 35 -10.96 1.58 -2.22
C TRP A 35 -11.81 0.31 -2.19
N PRO A 36 -12.99 0.24 -2.84
CA PRO A 36 -13.77 -1.01 -2.91
C PRO A 36 -13.07 -2.18 -3.62
N GLU A 37 -12.04 -1.90 -4.44
CA GLU A 37 -11.24 -2.91 -5.11
C GLU A 37 -10.11 -3.44 -4.22
N VAL A 38 -9.84 -2.76 -3.12
CA VAL A 38 -8.91 -3.17 -2.08
C VAL A 38 -9.67 -3.99 -1.03
N GLU A 39 -9.16 -5.16 -0.70
CA GLU A 39 -9.71 -6.02 0.34
C GLU A 39 -9.24 -5.59 1.73
N PHE A 40 -7.95 -5.33 1.85
CA PHE A 40 -7.29 -4.85 3.05
C PHE A 40 -5.93 -4.28 2.71
N VAL A 41 -5.35 -3.60 3.69
CA VAL A 41 -4.00 -3.04 3.61
C VAL A 41 -3.13 -3.70 4.68
N CYS A 42 -1.94 -4.16 4.28
CA CYS A 42 -0.90 -4.59 5.19
C CYS A 42 0.13 -3.47 5.36
N LEU A 43 0.56 -3.25 6.60
CA LEU A 43 1.52 -2.22 6.96
C LEU A 43 2.72 -2.87 7.65
N THR A 44 3.93 -2.56 7.15
CA THR A 44 5.18 -2.97 7.78
C THR A 44 6.08 -1.74 8.02
N PRO A 45 6.34 -1.35 9.28
CA PRO A 45 5.90 -2.03 10.50
C PRO A 45 4.39 -1.88 10.74
N THR A 46 3.81 -2.79 11.53
CA THR A 46 2.38 -2.75 11.86
C THR A 46 2.07 -1.51 12.69
N MET A 47 0.96 -0.83 12.37
CA MET A 47 0.55 0.41 13.04
C MET A 47 -0.77 0.20 13.83
N ALA A 48 -0.92 0.92 14.93
CA ALA A 48 -2.13 0.94 15.75
C ALA A 48 -2.54 2.38 16.08
N ARG A 49 -3.86 2.64 16.12
CA ARG A 49 -4.40 3.95 16.48
C ARG A 49 -4.45 4.10 18.01
N HIS A 50 -3.78 5.11 18.54
CA HIS A 50 -3.85 5.54 19.93
C HIS A 50 -4.52 6.92 20.04
N PRO A 51 -4.97 7.36 21.23
CA PRO A 51 -5.55 8.69 21.40
C PRO A 51 -4.64 9.83 20.92
N GLU A 52 -3.32 9.68 21.08
CA GLU A 52 -2.35 10.72 20.71
C GLU A 52 -1.88 10.66 19.25
N GLY A 53 -2.31 9.66 18.47
CA GLY A 53 -1.86 9.45 17.09
C GLY A 53 -1.64 7.99 16.73
N TRP A 54 -1.10 7.76 15.54
CA TRP A 54 -0.66 6.42 15.12
C TRP A 54 0.68 6.04 15.75
N ARG A 55 0.80 4.80 16.21
CA ARG A 55 2.05 4.25 16.74
C ARG A 55 2.35 2.88 16.16
N GLU A 56 3.63 2.56 16.08
CA GLU A 56 4.05 1.22 15.74
C GLU A 56 3.65 0.23 16.83
N LYS A 57 3.07 -0.89 16.42
CA LYS A 57 2.70 -1.98 17.31
C LYS A 57 3.95 -2.77 17.68
N THR A 58 4.42 -2.58 18.91
CA THR A 58 5.54 -3.34 19.46
C THR A 58 5.05 -4.69 20.01
N TYR A 59 5.78 -5.75 19.72
CA TYR A 59 5.48 -7.08 20.26
C TYR A 59 6.50 -7.48 21.34
N SER A 60 6.04 -8.17 22.38
CA SER A 60 6.87 -8.60 23.51
C SER A 60 7.97 -9.59 23.13
N PHE A 61 7.84 -10.28 22.00
CA PHE A 61 8.82 -11.24 21.48
C PHE A 61 9.93 -10.59 20.64
N LEU A 62 9.90 -9.27 20.40
CA LEU A 62 10.95 -8.61 19.63
C LEU A 62 12.28 -8.59 20.41
N PRO A 63 13.43 -8.76 19.74
CA PRO A 63 14.74 -8.71 20.39
C PRO A 63 14.97 -7.40 21.14
N LYS A 64 15.67 -7.46 22.27
CA LYS A 64 16.16 -6.24 22.95
C LYS A 64 17.03 -5.45 21.98
N GLY A 65 16.62 -4.22 21.68
CA GLY A 65 17.30 -3.35 20.72
C GLY A 65 16.81 -3.46 19.28
N PHE A 66 15.66 -4.10 19.03
CA PHE A 66 14.98 -4.00 17.74
C PHE A 66 14.81 -2.53 17.36
N ARG A 67 15.22 -2.19 16.13
CA ARG A 67 15.11 -0.85 15.59
C ARG A 67 14.06 -0.86 14.49
N SER A 68 12.98 -0.13 14.71
CA SER A 68 11.94 0.05 13.71
C SER A 68 12.50 0.66 12.43
N THR A 69 12.10 0.14 11.26
CA THR A 69 12.41 0.74 9.96
C THR A 69 11.77 2.12 9.82
N LEU A 70 10.59 2.30 10.40
CA LEU A 70 9.89 3.58 10.43
C LEU A 70 10.60 4.61 11.32
N GLU A 71 11.09 4.22 12.49
CA GLU A 71 11.84 5.12 13.37
C GLU A 71 13.24 5.43 12.80
N THR A 72 13.94 4.43 12.26
CA THR A 72 15.32 4.60 11.78
C THR A 72 15.43 5.30 10.44
N SER A 73 14.53 5.00 9.50
CA SER A 73 14.64 5.46 8.11
C SER A 73 13.39 6.21 7.62
N GLY A 74 12.36 6.33 8.46
CA GLY A 74 11.07 6.88 8.04
C GLY A 74 10.34 6.00 7.03
N HIS A 75 10.74 4.73 6.89
CA HIS A 75 10.23 3.82 5.87
C HIS A 75 9.03 3.02 6.41
N LEU A 76 7.93 3.06 5.66
CA LEU A 76 6.72 2.27 5.85
C LEU A 76 6.42 1.54 4.55
N TRP A 77 6.40 0.22 4.60
CA TRP A 77 5.95 -0.61 3.50
C TRP A 77 4.43 -0.77 3.58
N VAL A 78 3.74 -0.44 2.50
CA VAL A 78 2.27 -0.50 2.40
C VAL A 78 1.89 -1.46 1.29
N GLU A 79 1.11 -2.49 1.63
CA GLU A 79 0.67 -3.48 0.66
C GLU A 79 -0.85 -3.44 0.50
N PHE A 80 -1.29 -3.16 -0.73
CA PHE A 80 -2.70 -3.25 -1.09
C PHE A 80 -3.00 -4.65 -1.58
N VAL A 81 -3.91 -5.33 -0.88
CA VAL A 81 -4.51 -6.57 -1.39
C VAL A 81 -5.68 -6.21 -2.27
N VAL A 82 -5.52 -6.40 -3.58
CA VAL A 82 -6.55 -6.20 -4.59
C VAL A 82 -7.41 -7.45 -4.70
N ARG A 83 -8.73 -7.30 -4.56
CA ARG A 83 -9.71 -8.40 -4.58
C ARG A 83 -9.73 -9.14 -5.92
N ASP A 84 -9.81 -8.38 -7.01
CA ASP A 84 -9.82 -8.89 -8.38
C ASP A 84 -9.06 -7.91 -9.28
N ARG A 85 -7.95 -8.37 -9.87
CA ARG A 85 -7.12 -7.56 -10.77
C ARG A 85 -7.73 -7.31 -12.15
N ARG A 86 -8.68 -8.15 -12.60
CA ARG A 86 -9.17 -8.14 -13.99
C ARG A 86 -9.83 -6.82 -14.38
N PRO A 87 -10.73 -6.23 -13.57
CA PRO A 87 -11.35 -4.94 -13.92
C PRO A 87 -10.33 -3.81 -14.03
N ILE A 88 -9.31 -3.80 -13.17
CA ILE A 88 -8.25 -2.79 -13.17
C ILE A 88 -7.41 -2.92 -14.45
N LEU A 89 -7.00 -4.14 -14.81
CA LEU A 89 -6.24 -4.40 -16.04
C LEU A 89 -7.05 -4.10 -17.31
N ALA A 90 -8.35 -4.42 -17.31
CA ALA A 90 -9.24 -4.20 -18.44
C ALA A 90 -9.44 -2.70 -18.74
N ARG A 91 -9.66 -1.88 -17.70
CA ARG A 91 -9.83 -0.43 -17.86
C ARG A 91 -8.52 0.35 -18.03
N THR A 92 -7.37 -0.28 -17.75
CA THR A 92 -6.06 0.38 -17.90
C THR A 92 -5.75 0.60 -19.38
N GLU A 93 -5.53 1.86 -19.74
CA GLU A 93 -5.23 2.28 -21.11
C GLU A 93 -3.74 2.12 -21.47
N GLY A 94 -3.51 1.60 -22.67
CA GLY A 94 -2.18 1.43 -23.25
C GLY A 94 -1.52 0.10 -22.86
N ALA A 95 -1.02 -0.62 -23.86
CA ALA A 95 -0.40 -1.93 -23.67
C ALA A 95 0.80 -1.85 -22.69
N TRP A 96 1.62 -0.81 -22.80
CA TRP A 96 2.75 -0.58 -21.92
C TRP A 96 2.35 -0.38 -20.45
N THR A 97 1.38 0.51 -20.18
CA THR A 97 0.85 0.73 -18.81
C THR A 97 0.24 -0.54 -18.24
N ARG A 98 -0.50 -1.30 -19.06
CA ARG A 98 -1.10 -2.57 -18.64
C ARG A 98 -0.04 -3.61 -18.30
N SER A 99 1.01 -3.76 -19.09
CA SER A 99 2.13 -4.67 -18.80
C SER A 99 2.88 -4.25 -17.54
N TRP A 100 3.14 -2.95 -17.37
CA TRP A 100 3.73 -2.40 -16.14
C TRP A 100 2.87 -2.73 -14.90
N LEU A 101 1.55 -2.51 -15.00
CA LEU A 101 0.62 -2.79 -13.93
C LEU A 101 0.54 -4.30 -13.62
N ALA A 102 0.48 -5.14 -14.65
CA ALA A 102 0.48 -6.60 -14.51
C ALA A 102 1.73 -7.10 -13.78
N GLY A 103 2.91 -6.52 -14.07
CA GLY A 103 4.14 -6.84 -13.34
C GLY A 103 4.18 -6.33 -11.89
N ARG A 104 3.39 -5.30 -11.56
CA ARG A 104 3.25 -4.79 -10.18
C ARG A 104 2.25 -5.57 -9.34
N LEU A 105 1.21 -6.13 -9.98
CA LEU A 105 0.20 -6.97 -9.35
C LEU A 105 0.80 -8.36 -9.09
N ARG A 106 1.44 -8.53 -7.93
CA ARG A 106 2.00 -9.81 -7.54
C ARG A 106 0.87 -10.80 -7.24
N PRO A 107 0.89 -12.02 -7.81
CA PRO A 107 -0.09 -13.03 -7.46
C PRO A 107 0.04 -13.41 -5.99
N MET A 108 -1.09 -13.75 -5.36
CA MET A 108 -1.14 -14.16 -3.96
C MET A 108 -1.34 -15.66 -3.83
N LEU A 109 -0.83 -16.22 -2.73
CA LEU A 109 -1.08 -17.59 -2.31
C LEU A 109 -2.12 -17.61 -1.18
N ASP A 110 -2.81 -18.73 -1.02
CA ASP A 110 -3.58 -19.03 0.19
C ASP A 110 -2.72 -19.76 1.22
N ALA A 111 -3.33 -20.16 2.34
CA ALA A 111 -2.64 -20.87 3.43
C ALA A 111 -2.16 -22.29 3.06
N ASN A 112 -2.52 -22.80 1.89
CA ASN A 112 -2.11 -24.11 1.36
C ASN A 112 -1.16 -23.94 0.16
N ASP A 113 -0.54 -22.78 -0.01
CA ASP A 113 0.32 -22.43 -1.14
C ASP A 113 -0.36 -22.50 -2.51
N ALA A 114 -1.70 -22.46 -2.54
CA ALA A 114 -2.45 -22.44 -3.78
C ALA A 114 -2.59 -21.00 -4.31
N TRP A 115 -2.39 -20.84 -5.62
CA TRP A 115 -2.56 -19.55 -6.29
C TRP A 115 -4.00 -19.05 -6.18
N LYS A 116 -4.15 -17.83 -5.67
CA LYS A 116 -5.40 -17.07 -5.78
C LYS A 116 -5.46 -16.45 -7.17
N VAL A 117 -6.33 -17.01 -8.02
CA VAL A 117 -6.37 -16.75 -9.46
C VAL A 117 -6.55 -15.26 -9.80
N ASP A 118 -7.36 -14.53 -9.03
CA ASP A 118 -7.73 -13.15 -9.32
C ASP A 118 -7.22 -12.14 -8.26
N GLN A 119 -6.87 -12.60 -7.06
CA GLN A 119 -6.36 -11.74 -5.99
C GLN A 119 -4.90 -11.37 -6.27
N SER A 120 -4.51 -10.14 -5.98
CA SER A 120 -3.14 -9.68 -6.21
C SER A 120 -2.70 -8.66 -5.17
N LEU A 121 -1.40 -8.53 -5.01
CA LEU A 121 -0.75 -7.64 -4.07
C LEU A 121 -0.02 -6.52 -4.81
N ILE A 122 -0.15 -5.29 -4.33
CA ILE A 122 0.69 -4.16 -4.75
C ILE A 122 1.40 -3.62 -3.52
N GLY A 123 2.73 -3.84 -3.46
CA GLY A 123 3.59 -3.26 -2.43
C GLY A 123 4.12 -1.88 -2.83
N LEU A 124 4.15 -0.96 -1.86
CA LEU A 124 4.67 0.40 -2.00
C LEU A 124 5.67 0.73 -0.87
N ASP A 125 6.87 1.16 -1.26
CA ASP A 125 7.83 1.79 -0.35
C ASP A 125 7.46 3.25 -0.07
N LEU A 126 6.89 3.53 1.10
CA LEU A 126 6.58 4.89 1.52
C LEU A 126 7.63 5.42 2.49
N TYR A 127 8.10 6.64 2.24
CA TYR A 127 9.05 7.32 3.12
C TYR A 127 8.37 8.56 3.65
N ARG A 128 8.33 8.73 4.97
CA ARG A 128 7.68 9.85 5.65
C ARG A 128 8.07 11.21 5.06
N ARG A 129 9.37 11.42 4.82
CA ARG A 129 9.92 12.65 4.23
C ARG A 129 9.48 12.95 2.79
N ARG A 130 8.88 11.99 2.10
CA ARG A 130 8.40 12.10 0.71
C ARG A 130 6.88 12.29 0.64
N LEU A 131 6.19 12.28 1.77
CA LEU A 131 4.78 12.64 1.87
C LEU A 131 4.65 14.15 1.97
N ASN A 132 3.66 14.72 1.27
CA ASN A 132 3.31 16.14 1.37
C ASN A 132 2.49 16.49 2.63
N ALA A 133 2.28 15.53 3.53
CA ALA A 133 1.43 15.62 4.70
C ALA A 133 1.93 14.69 5.82
N PRO A 134 1.49 14.87 7.07
CA PRO A 134 1.74 13.94 8.16
C PRO A 134 1.39 12.48 7.80
N LEU A 135 2.19 11.53 8.28
CA LEU A 135 1.91 10.11 8.09
C LEU A 135 0.56 9.70 8.71
N ASP A 136 0.21 10.31 9.84
CA ASP A 136 -1.06 10.06 10.52
C ASP A 136 -2.28 10.37 9.63
N ASP A 137 -2.20 11.39 8.78
CA ASP A 137 -3.29 11.72 7.84
C ASP A 137 -3.49 10.61 6.80
N LEU A 138 -2.39 10.02 6.32
CA LEU A 138 -2.43 8.87 5.40
C LEU A 138 -3.00 7.65 6.10
N LEU A 139 -2.53 7.35 7.32
CA LEU A 139 -3.01 6.19 8.07
C LEU A 139 -4.49 6.33 8.45
N ASP A 140 -4.93 7.53 8.82
CA ASP A 140 -6.35 7.84 9.07
C ASP A 140 -7.16 7.69 7.77
N LEU A 141 -6.67 8.13 6.61
CA LEU A 141 -7.35 7.91 5.33
C LEU A 141 -7.48 6.41 5.02
N LEU A 142 -6.39 5.66 5.14
CA LEU A 142 -6.40 4.22 4.86
C LEU A 142 -7.34 3.47 5.82
N ALA A 143 -7.34 3.80 7.11
CA ALA A 143 -8.19 3.16 8.11
C ALA A 143 -9.69 3.46 7.92
N ARG A 144 -10.05 4.60 7.29
CA ARG A 144 -11.45 4.91 6.93
C ARG A 144 -11.99 3.99 5.84
N HIS A 145 -11.12 3.60 4.91
CA HIS A 145 -11.53 2.93 3.67
C HIS A 145 -11.17 1.44 3.61
N CYS A 146 -10.19 1.01 4.39
CA CYS A 146 -9.66 -0.33 4.39
C CYS A 146 -9.45 -0.83 5.82
N ARG A 147 -9.66 -2.14 6.02
CA ARG A 147 -9.18 -2.82 7.22
C ARG A 147 -7.66 -3.01 7.13
N PHE A 148 -6.98 -2.97 8.28
CA PHE A 148 -5.59 -3.38 8.40
C PHE A 148 -5.51 -4.85 8.76
N ASP A 149 -4.77 -5.63 7.98
CA ASP A 149 -4.62 -7.07 8.16
C ASP A 149 -3.21 -7.51 7.71
N LEU A 150 -2.81 -8.72 8.08
CA LEU A 150 -1.48 -9.26 7.80
C LEU A 150 -1.47 -10.12 6.54
N VAL A 151 -0.46 -9.91 5.69
CA VAL A 151 -0.06 -10.89 4.66
C VAL A 151 1.17 -11.63 5.19
N VAL A 152 1.09 -12.96 5.27
CA VAL A 152 2.26 -13.81 5.54
C VAL A 152 2.94 -14.06 4.20
N HIS A 153 4.16 -13.55 4.04
CA HIS A 153 5.01 -13.85 2.89
C HIS A 153 5.79 -15.12 3.22
N ASP A 154 5.70 -16.13 2.37
CA ASP A 154 6.69 -17.21 2.35
C ASP A 154 7.87 -16.73 1.49
N PHE A 155 9.07 -16.70 2.07
CA PHE A 155 10.31 -16.20 1.45
C PHE A 155 11.10 -17.32 0.77
#